data_AF-A0A7C1QRF5-F1
#
_entry.id   AF-A0A7C1QRF5-F1
#
_cell.length_a   1.000
_cell.length_b   1.000
_cell.length_c   1.000
_cell.angle_alpha   90.00
_cell.angle_beta   90.00
_cell.angle_gamma   90.00
#
_symmetry.space_group_name_H-M   'P 1'
#
loop_
_entity.id
_entity.type
_entity.pdbx_description
1 polymer ?
#
loop_
_entity_poly.entity_id
_entity_poly.type
_entity_poly.pdbx_seq_one_letter_code
_entity_poly.pdbx_strand_id
1 'polypeptide(L)'
;DGYNVQVRTNLTALLEPGMEDMPDFFKDHKVHIVASMPCYLEENVNSQRGDGVYGKSIQILQKLNSLGYGMNPELSLYLVYNPGGPSLPPDQSQLEGDYKRELSNRFGIHFTGLYTMTNMPIGRFWEGLKREKKDDEYMQLLLGGFNCQTVGELMCRHQVCVAWDGTLYDCDFNIALGLPVSEELPKNIKDFTLEPLSNRRIVTGRHCFGCTAGFGSSCGGALASDNL
;
A
#
# COMPACT_ATOMS: atom_id res chain seq x y z
N ASP A 1 -17.51 -21.71 1.22
CA ASP A 1 -16.21 -21.10 0.84
C ASP A 1 -16.33 -19.60 0.93
N GLY A 2 -15.50 -18.95 1.75
CA GLY A 2 -15.55 -17.52 2.02
C GLY A 2 -14.72 -16.70 1.03
N TYR A 3 -14.78 -15.38 1.16
CA TYR A 3 -13.91 -14.47 0.41
C TYR A 3 -12.53 -14.33 1.09
N ASN A 4 -11.49 -14.08 0.30
CA ASN A 4 -10.16 -13.78 0.84
C ASN A 4 -10.19 -12.44 1.58
N VAL A 5 -9.64 -12.41 2.80
CA VAL A 5 -9.58 -11.22 3.64
C VAL A 5 -8.13 -10.77 3.79
N GLN A 6 -7.89 -9.48 3.59
CA GLN A 6 -6.58 -8.86 3.69
C GLN A 6 -6.61 -7.70 4.67
N VAL A 7 -5.57 -7.57 5.50
CA VAL A 7 -5.35 -6.43 6.40
C VAL A 7 -4.10 -5.68 5.99
N ARG A 8 -4.23 -4.36 5.83
CA ARG A 8 -3.11 -3.44 5.64
C ARG A 8 -2.74 -2.80 6.96
N THR A 9 -1.46 -2.81 7.31
CA THR A 9 -0.99 -2.29 8.60
C THR A 9 0.37 -1.60 8.46
N ASN A 10 0.67 -0.68 9.37
CA ASN A 10 2.01 -0.10 9.55
C ASN A 10 2.88 -0.92 10.53
N LEU A 11 2.44 -2.13 10.89
CA LEU A 11 3.00 -3.02 11.92
C LEU A 11 2.84 -2.47 13.34
N THR A 12 3.29 -1.24 13.60
CA THR A 12 3.34 -0.66 14.94
C THR A 12 1.96 -0.49 15.58
N ALA A 13 0.89 -0.37 14.79
CA ALA A 13 -0.48 -0.37 15.29
C ALA A 13 -0.86 -1.66 16.06
N LEU A 14 -0.18 -2.79 15.80
CA LEU A 14 -0.40 -4.05 16.52
C LEU A 14 0.28 -4.10 17.89
N LEU A 15 0.97 -3.03 18.29
CA LEU A 15 1.53 -2.84 19.62
C LEU A 15 0.73 -1.85 20.47
N GLU A 16 -0.30 -1.21 19.90
CA GLU A 16 -1.15 -0.29 20.65
C GLU A 16 -2.02 -1.06 21.66
N PRO A 17 -2.36 -0.44 22.80
CA PRO A 17 -3.21 -1.09 23.81
C PRO A 17 -4.54 -1.56 23.22
N GLY A 18 -4.90 -2.82 23.48
CA GLY A 18 -6.12 -3.44 22.96
C GLY A 18 -5.96 -4.15 21.60
N MET A 19 -4.74 -4.23 21.07
CA MET A 19 -4.42 -4.94 19.81
C MET A 19 -3.57 -6.20 20.03
N GLU A 20 -3.37 -6.61 21.28
CA GLU A 20 -2.42 -7.67 21.66
C GLU A 20 -2.79 -9.04 21.06
N ASP A 21 -4.07 -9.32 20.92
CA ASP A 21 -4.67 -10.56 20.39
C ASP A 21 -4.90 -10.54 18.88
N MET A 22 -4.81 -9.36 18.23
CA MET A 22 -5.06 -9.22 16.79
C MET A 22 -4.20 -10.13 15.91
N PRO A 23 -2.88 -10.33 16.16
CA PRO A 23 -2.08 -11.27 15.37
C PRO A 23 -2.58 -12.71 15.42
N ASP A 24 -3.03 -13.17 16.59
CA ASP A 24 -3.59 -14.51 16.78
C ASP A 24 -4.97 -14.62 16.10
N PHE A 25 -5.81 -13.59 16.24
CA PHE A 25 -7.08 -13.50 15.53
C PHE A 25 -6.91 -13.56 14.00
N PHE A 26 -5.92 -12.85 13.45
CA PHE A 26 -5.60 -12.88 12.03
C PHE A 26 -5.20 -14.28 11.57
N LYS A 27 -4.37 -14.98 12.35
CA LYS A 27 -3.95 -16.35 12.07
C LYS A 27 -5.14 -17.30 12.05
N ASP A 28 -5.99 -17.25 13.07
CA ASP A 28 -7.15 -18.15 13.20
C ASP A 28 -8.12 -18.03 12.02
N HIS A 29 -8.18 -16.84 11.42
CA HIS A 29 -9.02 -16.54 10.25
C HIS A 29 -8.24 -16.53 8.92
N LYS A 30 -6.96 -16.92 8.92
CA LYS A 30 -6.08 -16.95 7.73
C LYS A 30 -6.07 -15.61 6.97
N VAL A 31 -6.07 -14.50 7.69
CA VAL A 31 -6.05 -13.15 7.10
C VAL A 31 -4.70 -12.90 6.43
N HIS A 32 -4.71 -12.47 5.17
CA HIS A 32 -3.52 -12.05 4.44
C HIS A 32 -3.00 -10.70 4.98
N ILE A 33 -1.73 -10.61 5.36
CA ILE A 33 -1.17 -9.37 5.92
C ILE A 33 -0.33 -8.65 4.88
N VAL A 34 -0.58 -7.35 4.71
CA VAL A 34 0.23 -6.45 3.90
C VAL A 34 0.72 -5.29 4.74
N ALA A 35 2.01 -5.32 5.05
CA ALA A 35 2.64 -4.49 6.05
C ALA A 35 3.54 -3.42 5.41
N SER A 36 3.31 -2.15 5.76
CA SER A 36 4.19 -1.04 5.35
C SER A 36 5.55 -1.14 6.05
N MET A 37 6.60 -1.42 5.27
CA MET A 37 7.99 -1.46 5.72
C MET A 37 8.86 -0.75 4.68
N PRO A 38 9.01 0.59 4.77
CA PRO A 38 9.55 1.41 3.68
C PRO A 38 11.05 1.20 3.42
N CYS A 39 11.77 0.52 4.31
CA CYS A 39 13.15 0.11 4.10
C CYS A 39 13.50 -1.04 5.06
N TYR A 40 14.46 -1.89 4.71
CA TYR A 40 15.09 -2.84 5.64
C TYR A 40 16.18 -2.19 6.51
N LEU A 41 16.60 -0.95 6.19
CA LEU A 41 17.57 -0.18 6.97
C LEU A 41 16.86 0.73 7.99
N GLU A 42 17.40 0.75 9.20
CA GLU A 42 16.84 1.50 10.33
C GLU A 42 16.82 3.01 10.07
N GLU A 43 17.94 3.57 9.59
CA GLU A 43 18.09 5.01 9.30
C GLU A 43 17.01 5.50 8.31
N ASN A 44 16.73 4.69 7.27
CA ASN A 44 15.72 5.00 6.27
C ASN A 44 14.29 4.91 6.84
N VAL A 45 14.02 3.95 7.73
CA VAL A 45 12.71 3.86 8.39
C VAL A 45 12.52 5.01 9.37
N ASN A 46 13.53 5.32 10.18
CA ASN A 46 13.47 6.39 11.18
C ASN A 46 13.29 7.77 10.53
N SER A 47 13.99 8.04 9.43
CA SER A 47 13.81 9.29 8.66
C SER A 47 12.40 9.46 8.08
N GLN A 48 11.73 8.37 7.68
CA GLN A 48 10.37 8.43 7.11
C GLN A 48 9.25 8.34 8.14
N ARG A 49 9.44 7.56 9.21
CA ARG A 49 8.37 7.16 10.14
C ARG A 49 8.60 7.62 11.59
N GLY A 50 9.79 8.12 11.90
CA GLY A 50 10.20 8.55 13.24
C GLY A 50 10.98 7.48 13.99
N ASP A 51 11.70 7.93 15.02
CA ASP A 51 12.59 7.08 15.81
C ASP A 51 11.84 5.95 16.54
N GLY A 52 12.48 4.79 16.64
CA GLY A 52 11.94 3.62 17.32
C GLY A 52 10.86 2.84 16.55
N VAL A 53 10.38 3.36 15.40
CA VAL A 53 9.44 2.63 14.54
C VAL A 53 10.09 1.38 13.97
N TYR A 54 11.36 1.44 13.57
CA TYR A 54 12.06 0.27 13.03
C TYR A 54 12.06 -0.92 13.98
N GLY A 55 12.50 -0.72 15.22
CA GLY A 55 12.54 -1.78 16.24
C GLY A 55 11.15 -2.38 16.51
N LYS A 56 10.12 -1.54 16.60
CA LYS A 56 8.71 -1.99 16.76
C LYS A 56 8.24 -2.82 15.56
N SER A 57 8.60 -2.42 14.34
CA SER A 57 8.28 -3.18 13.13
C SER A 57 8.97 -4.56 13.14
N ILE A 58 10.26 -4.62 13.49
CA ILE A 58 10.99 -5.89 13.61
C ILE A 58 10.35 -6.80 14.66
N GLN A 59 9.99 -6.27 15.83
CA GLN A 59 9.30 -7.02 16.88
C GLN A 59 8.00 -7.66 16.39
N ILE A 60 7.15 -6.90 15.69
CA ILE A 60 5.89 -7.43 15.15
C ILE A 60 6.14 -8.45 14.03
N LEU A 61 7.11 -8.22 13.15
CA LEU A 61 7.45 -9.19 12.11
C LEU A 61 7.91 -10.54 12.70
N GLN A 62 8.72 -10.51 13.76
CA GLN A 62 9.12 -11.72 14.47
C GLN A 62 7.93 -12.41 15.15
N LYS A 63 6.98 -11.65 15.74
CA LYS A 63 5.73 -12.21 16.28
C LYS A 63 4.88 -12.87 15.19
N LEU A 64 4.75 -12.22 14.02
CA LEU A 64 4.01 -12.80 12.89
C LEU A 64 4.69 -14.08 12.37
N ASN A 65 6.02 -14.09 12.24
CA ASN A 65 6.75 -15.30 11.85
C ASN A 65 6.61 -16.44 12.85
N SER A 66 6.63 -16.17 14.16
CA SER A 66 6.40 -17.24 15.16
C SER A 66 4.99 -17.84 15.07
N LEU A 67 4.03 -17.08 14.53
CA LEU A 67 2.68 -17.55 14.21
C LEU A 67 2.56 -18.29 12.87
N GLY A 68 3.63 -18.30 12.06
CA GLY A 68 3.73 -18.97 10.76
C GLY A 68 3.56 -18.08 9.53
N TYR A 69 3.32 -16.78 9.72
CA TYR A 69 3.20 -15.84 8.61
C TYR A 69 4.49 -15.77 7.78
N GLY A 70 4.35 -15.74 6.45
CA GLY A 70 5.47 -15.69 5.51
C GLY A 70 6.16 -17.03 5.26
N MET A 71 5.84 -18.07 6.03
CA MET A 71 6.39 -19.43 5.90
C MET A 71 5.31 -20.47 5.57
N ASN A 72 4.11 -20.31 6.11
CA ASN A 72 2.94 -21.12 5.73
C ASN A 72 2.25 -20.51 4.51
N PRO A 73 2.00 -21.28 3.43
CA PRO A 73 1.24 -20.81 2.26
C PRO A 73 -0.15 -20.23 2.57
N GLU A 74 -0.80 -20.66 3.66
CA GLU A 74 -2.10 -20.12 4.09
C GLU A 74 -2.00 -18.82 4.89
N LEU A 75 -0.80 -18.42 5.33
CA LEU A 75 -0.55 -17.23 6.15
C LEU A 75 0.42 -16.30 5.42
N SER A 76 -0.08 -15.58 4.41
CA SER A 76 0.78 -14.70 3.63
C SER A 76 1.12 -13.42 4.38
N LEU A 77 2.38 -12.99 4.26
CA LEU A 77 2.88 -11.71 4.74
C LEU A 77 3.61 -11.02 3.60
N TYR A 78 3.06 -9.91 3.10
CA TYR A 78 3.75 -9.06 2.15
C TYR A 78 4.26 -7.80 2.84
N LEU A 79 5.43 -7.35 2.43
CA LEU A 79 5.98 -6.06 2.84
C LEU A 79 5.76 -5.04 1.74
N VAL A 80 5.61 -3.77 2.12
CA VAL A 80 5.42 -2.66 1.17
C VAL A 80 6.56 -1.66 1.30
N TYR A 81 7.29 -1.48 0.21
CA TYR A 81 8.29 -0.44 0.03
C TYR A 81 7.66 0.80 -0.59
N ASN A 82 8.04 1.97 -0.09
CA ASN A 82 7.85 3.24 -0.77
C ASN A 82 9.16 4.06 -0.70
N PRO A 83 9.54 4.80 -1.77
CA PRO A 83 10.76 5.60 -1.78
C PRO A 83 10.82 6.63 -0.64
N GLY A 84 12.03 6.94 -0.17
CA GLY A 84 12.25 8.00 0.83
C GLY A 84 12.16 9.43 0.29
N GLY A 85 11.97 9.60 -1.02
CA GLY A 85 11.97 10.91 -1.68
C GLY A 85 11.14 10.95 -2.97
N PRO A 86 11.28 12.01 -3.78
CA PRO A 86 10.54 12.23 -5.03
C PRO A 86 11.10 11.41 -6.20
N SER A 87 11.14 10.09 -6.05
CA SER A 87 11.52 9.17 -7.13
C SER A 87 10.44 8.11 -7.35
N LEU A 88 10.47 7.46 -8.50
CA LEU A 88 9.74 6.21 -8.70
C LEU A 88 10.45 5.07 -7.97
N PRO A 89 9.72 4.02 -7.55
CA PRO A 89 10.36 2.83 -6.99
C PRO A 89 11.20 2.09 -8.06
N PRO A 90 12.25 1.36 -7.65
CA PRO A 90 13.00 0.48 -8.54
C PRO A 90 12.18 -0.77 -8.89
N ASP A 91 12.77 -1.67 -9.68
CA ASP A 91 12.19 -3.00 -9.94
C ASP A 91 11.87 -3.75 -8.63
N GLN A 92 10.66 -4.31 -8.59
CA GLN A 92 10.12 -4.99 -7.41
C GLN A 92 10.86 -6.30 -7.13
N SER A 93 11.24 -7.05 -8.17
CA SER A 93 11.85 -8.38 -8.02
C SER A 93 13.26 -8.28 -7.44
N GLN A 94 14.06 -7.32 -7.94
CA GLN A 94 15.39 -7.05 -7.40
C GLN A 94 15.31 -6.59 -5.94
N LEU A 95 14.42 -5.64 -5.63
CA LEU A 95 14.28 -5.12 -4.28
C LEU A 95 13.76 -6.18 -3.30
N GLU A 96 12.88 -7.07 -3.74
CA GLU A 96 12.40 -8.20 -2.93
C GLU A 96 13.56 -9.09 -2.48
N GLY A 97 14.49 -9.39 -3.38
CA GLY A 97 15.68 -10.20 -3.06
C GLY A 97 16.56 -9.55 -2.00
N ASP A 98 16.75 -8.23 -2.06
CA ASP A 98 17.49 -7.48 -1.04
C ASP A 98 16.77 -7.51 0.30
N TYR A 99 15.46 -7.27 0.34
CA TYR A 99 14.68 -7.36 1.59
C TYR A 99 14.77 -8.75 2.22
N LYS A 100 14.60 -9.81 1.42
CA LYS A 100 14.66 -11.20 1.90
C LYS A 100 16.03 -11.50 2.52
N ARG A 101 17.12 -11.11 1.84
CA ARG A 101 18.48 -11.31 2.35
C ARG A 101 18.72 -10.55 3.66
N GLU A 102 18.44 -9.25 3.68
CA GLU A 102 18.78 -8.38 4.81
C GLU A 102 17.96 -8.70 6.06
N LEU A 103 16.65 -8.90 5.91
CA LEU A 103 15.76 -9.22 7.04
C LEU A 103 16.00 -10.64 7.58
N SER A 104 16.29 -11.61 6.71
CA SER A 104 16.67 -12.96 7.13
C SER A 104 18.01 -12.96 7.87
N ASN A 105 19.06 -12.35 7.31
CA ASN A 105 20.40 -12.39 7.89
C ASN A 105 20.48 -11.68 9.25
N ARG A 106 19.75 -10.57 9.42
CA ARG A 106 19.82 -9.74 10.63
C ARG A 106 18.87 -10.18 11.72
N PHE A 107 17.71 -10.73 11.36
CA PHE A 107 16.60 -10.96 12.30
C PHE A 107 15.90 -12.32 12.17
N GLY A 108 16.28 -13.14 11.19
CA GLY A 108 15.59 -14.40 10.88
C GLY A 108 14.17 -14.20 10.36
N ILE A 109 13.88 -13.04 9.75
CA ILE A 109 12.53 -12.70 9.28
C ILE A 109 12.30 -13.23 7.86
N HIS A 110 11.16 -13.89 7.67
CA HIS A 110 10.67 -14.40 6.38
C HIS A 110 9.35 -13.72 6.00
N PHE A 111 9.14 -13.50 4.70
CA PHE A 111 7.90 -12.94 4.17
C PHE A 111 7.63 -13.48 2.76
N THR A 112 6.37 -13.43 2.34
CA THR A 112 5.88 -14.00 1.09
C THR A 112 6.43 -13.25 -0.12
N GLY A 113 6.23 -11.93 -0.17
CA GLY A 113 6.73 -11.08 -1.26
C GLY A 113 6.75 -9.59 -0.91
N LEU A 114 7.33 -8.80 -1.80
CA LEU A 114 7.45 -7.36 -1.65
C LEU A 114 6.56 -6.65 -2.68
N TYR A 115 5.90 -5.59 -2.23
CA TYR A 115 5.21 -4.66 -3.10
C TYR A 115 5.94 -3.32 -3.11
N THR A 116 6.17 -2.78 -4.29
CA THR A 116 6.65 -1.40 -4.43
C THR A 116 5.46 -0.45 -4.65
N MET A 117 5.52 0.71 -4.02
CA MET A 117 4.52 1.76 -4.17
C MET A 117 5.17 3.11 -4.43
N THR A 118 4.67 3.82 -5.44
CA THR A 118 4.99 5.22 -5.69
C THR A 118 4.41 6.11 -4.59
N ASN A 119 5.15 7.15 -4.18
CA ASN A 119 4.64 8.14 -3.25
C ASN A 119 3.54 8.97 -3.93
N MET A 120 2.32 8.98 -3.41
CA MET A 120 1.26 9.79 -4.02
C MET A 120 1.49 11.29 -3.76
N PRO A 121 1.27 12.18 -4.75
CA PRO A 121 1.41 13.62 -4.60
C PRO A 121 0.25 14.24 -3.81
N ILE A 122 0.06 13.78 -2.56
CA ILE A 122 -0.98 14.20 -1.62
C ILE A 122 -0.42 14.35 -0.20
N GLY A 123 -1.19 14.98 0.69
CA GLY A 123 -0.89 15.08 2.13
C GLY A 123 0.50 15.63 2.45
N ARG A 124 1.10 15.11 3.53
CA ARG A 124 2.39 15.57 4.07
C ARG A 124 3.54 15.50 3.07
N PHE A 125 3.54 14.49 2.19
CA PHE A 125 4.59 14.33 1.18
C PHE A 125 4.54 15.48 0.17
N TRP A 126 3.35 15.79 -0.35
CA TRP A 126 3.15 16.92 -1.26
C TRP A 126 3.47 18.27 -0.63
N GLU A 127 3.08 18.47 0.64
CA GLU A 127 3.44 19.67 1.40
C GLU A 127 4.95 19.80 1.58
N GLY A 128 5.66 18.68 1.80
CA GLY A 128 7.12 18.64 1.85
C GLY A 128 7.75 19.10 0.54
N LEU A 129 7.30 18.54 -0.59
CA LEU A 129 7.79 18.94 -1.91
C LEU A 129 7.58 20.43 -2.19
N LYS A 130 6.43 20.98 -1.81
CA LYS A 130 6.16 22.43 -1.95
C LYS A 130 7.12 23.29 -1.14
N ARG A 131 7.41 22.92 0.11
CA ARG A 131 8.39 23.66 0.93
C ARG A 131 9.78 23.64 0.31
N GLU A 132 10.14 22.50 -0.30
CA GLU A 132 11.41 22.32 -0.99
C GLU A 132 11.42 22.83 -2.44
N LYS A 133 10.28 23.32 -2.95
CA LYS A 133 10.08 23.74 -4.35
C LYS A 133 10.41 22.64 -5.38
N LYS A 134 10.10 21.38 -5.03
CA LYS A 134 10.28 20.18 -5.87
C LYS A 134 8.95 19.62 -6.40
N ASP A 135 7.83 20.28 -6.11
CA ASP A 135 6.50 19.80 -6.43
C ASP A 135 6.23 19.77 -7.94
N ASP A 136 6.69 20.77 -8.68
CA ASP A 136 6.61 20.79 -10.15
C ASP A 136 7.47 19.70 -10.79
N GLU A 137 8.73 19.55 -10.35
CA GLU A 137 9.64 18.51 -10.83
C GLU A 137 9.05 17.12 -10.60
N TYR A 138 8.50 16.86 -9.42
CA TYR A 138 7.89 15.58 -9.11
C TYR A 138 6.65 15.30 -9.95
N MET A 139 5.80 16.31 -10.19
CA MET A 139 4.66 16.14 -11.09
C MET A 139 5.11 15.85 -12.53
N GLN A 140 6.18 16.49 -13.02
CA GLN A 140 6.73 16.19 -14.34
C GLN A 140 7.28 14.76 -14.42
N LEU A 141 7.92 14.26 -13.35
CA LEU A 141 8.33 12.86 -13.27
C LEU A 141 7.12 11.91 -13.39
N LEU A 142 6.04 12.17 -12.65
CA LEU A 142 4.84 11.32 -12.72
C LEU A 142 4.15 11.37 -14.09
N LEU A 143 4.07 12.56 -14.68
CA LEU A 143 3.49 12.76 -16.01
C LEU A 143 4.33 12.09 -17.11
N GLY A 144 5.64 12.32 -17.10
CA GLY A 144 6.58 11.71 -18.05
C GLY A 144 6.73 10.20 -17.85
N GLY A 145 6.48 9.70 -16.64
CA GLY A 145 6.45 8.29 -16.32
C GLY A 145 5.11 7.61 -16.59
N PHE A 146 4.08 8.30 -17.08
CA PHE A 146 2.77 7.69 -17.33
C PHE A 146 2.89 6.45 -18.23
N ASN A 147 2.43 5.31 -17.71
CA ASN A 147 2.41 4.04 -18.41
C ASN A 147 0.97 3.59 -18.62
N CYS A 148 0.50 3.62 -19.87
CA CYS A 148 -0.86 3.23 -20.22
C CYS A 148 -1.17 1.76 -19.94
N GLN A 149 -0.17 0.87 -19.89
CA GLN A 149 -0.36 -0.55 -19.60
C GLN A 149 -0.86 -0.78 -18.17
N THR A 150 -0.55 0.12 -17.24
CA THR A 150 -0.99 0.03 -15.84
C THR A 150 -2.48 0.28 -15.67
N VAL A 151 -3.11 0.99 -16.62
CA VAL A 151 -4.48 1.52 -16.47
C VAL A 151 -5.49 0.39 -16.31
N GLY A 152 -5.34 -0.71 -17.05
CA GLY A 152 -6.27 -1.85 -17.01
C GLY A 152 -6.36 -2.51 -15.63
N GLU A 153 -5.25 -2.51 -14.89
CA GLU A 153 -5.08 -3.23 -13.62
C GLU A 153 -5.23 -2.32 -12.38
N LEU A 154 -5.58 -1.04 -12.58
CA LEU A 154 -5.78 -0.12 -11.47
C LEU A 154 -6.91 -0.60 -10.54
N MET A 155 -6.62 -0.59 -9.24
CA MET A 155 -7.56 -0.98 -8.18
C MET A 155 -8.94 -0.31 -8.32
N CYS A 156 -8.98 0.99 -8.60
CA CYS A 156 -10.23 1.75 -8.69
C CYS A 156 -11.16 1.29 -9.82
N ARG A 157 -10.69 0.47 -10.75
CA ARG A 157 -11.51 -0.15 -11.81
C ARG A 157 -12.21 -1.43 -11.37
N HIS A 158 -11.63 -2.12 -10.39
CA HIS A 158 -12.04 -3.47 -9.99
C HIS A 158 -12.62 -3.52 -8.58
N GLN A 159 -12.46 -2.44 -7.81
CA GLN A 159 -12.84 -2.36 -6.40
C GLN A 159 -13.60 -1.06 -6.12
N VAL A 160 -14.31 -1.05 -4.99
CA VAL A 160 -14.92 0.13 -4.37
C VAL A 160 -14.34 0.28 -2.97
N CYS A 161 -14.06 1.51 -2.55
CA CYS A 161 -13.56 1.79 -1.23
C CYS A 161 -14.71 2.32 -0.36
N VAL A 162 -14.87 1.76 0.84
CA VAL A 162 -15.93 2.11 1.78
C VAL A 162 -15.29 2.73 3.02
N ALA A 163 -15.63 3.98 3.31
CA ALA A 163 -15.17 4.66 4.53
C ALA A 163 -15.89 4.11 5.77
N TRP A 164 -15.38 4.45 6.96
CA TRP A 164 -15.90 3.95 8.24
C TRP A 164 -17.37 4.36 8.51
N ASP A 165 -17.83 5.46 7.91
CA ASP A 165 -19.21 5.96 7.98
C ASP A 165 -20.11 5.38 6.87
N GLY A 166 -19.56 4.50 6.04
CA GLY A 166 -20.21 3.88 4.89
C GLY A 166 -20.13 4.68 3.60
N THR A 167 -19.48 5.85 3.57
CA THR A 167 -19.36 6.66 2.35
C THR A 167 -18.52 5.92 1.29
N LEU A 168 -18.96 5.96 0.03
CA LEU A 168 -18.33 5.27 -1.10
C LEU A 168 -17.33 6.16 -1.84
N TYR A 169 -16.17 5.59 -2.15
CA TYR A 169 -15.07 6.20 -2.88
C TYR A 169 -14.50 5.23 -3.92
N ASP A 170 -13.81 5.76 -4.92
CA ASP A 170 -13.16 4.94 -5.95
C ASP A 170 -11.90 4.22 -5.46
N CYS A 171 -11.14 4.83 -4.54
CA CYS A 171 -9.95 4.27 -3.91
C CYS A 171 -9.63 4.93 -2.56
N ASP A 172 -8.60 4.44 -1.89
CA ASP A 172 -8.10 4.98 -0.60
C ASP A 172 -7.54 6.41 -0.73
N PHE A 173 -6.93 6.76 -1.86
CA PHE A 173 -6.48 8.13 -2.11
C PHE A 173 -7.65 9.11 -2.33
N ASN A 174 -8.75 8.65 -2.91
CA ASN A 174 -9.98 9.43 -3.00
C ASN A 174 -10.56 9.69 -1.59
N ILE A 175 -10.51 8.72 -0.67
CA ILE A 175 -10.85 8.95 0.76
C ILE A 175 -9.96 10.04 1.35
N ALA A 176 -8.64 9.89 1.21
CA ALA A 176 -7.68 10.84 1.78
C ALA A 176 -7.85 12.28 1.26
N LEU A 177 -8.42 12.44 0.06
CA LEU A 177 -8.70 13.74 -0.56
C LEU A 177 -10.15 14.21 -0.38
N GLY A 178 -11.03 13.41 0.23
CA GLY A 178 -12.44 13.74 0.36
C GLY A 178 -13.19 13.79 -0.99
N LEU A 179 -12.80 12.93 -1.93
CA LEU A 179 -13.36 12.86 -3.29
C LEU A 179 -14.25 11.61 -3.43
N PRO A 180 -15.53 11.63 -3.00
CA PRO A 180 -16.42 10.48 -3.10
C PRO A 180 -16.66 10.07 -4.56
N VAL A 181 -17.32 8.93 -4.77
CA VAL A 181 -17.80 8.54 -6.10
C VAL A 181 -18.64 9.65 -6.75
N SER A 182 -18.80 9.58 -8.08
CA SER A 182 -19.56 10.53 -8.90
C SER A 182 -20.93 10.86 -8.28
N GLU A 183 -21.41 12.09 -8.42
CA GLU A 183 -22.64 12.55 -7.76
C GLU A 183 -23.89 11.77 -8.18
N GLU A 184 -23.87 11.17 -9.36
CA GLU A 184 -24.95 10.37 -9.94
C GLU A 184 -25.05 8.96 -9.34
N LEU A 185 -24.10 8.58 -8.47
CA LEU A 185 -24.02 7.24 -7.87
C LEU A 185 -24.47 7.25 -6.41
N PRO A 186 -24.87 6.09 -5.88
CA PRO A 186 -25.08 5.93 -4.45
C PRO A 186 -23.83 6.37 -3.66
N LYS A 187 -24.02 7.26 -2.69
CA LYS A 187 -22.91 7.81 -1.89
C LYS A 187 -22.59 6.97 -0.66
N ASN A 188 -23.48 6.07 -0.25
CA ASN A 188 -23.32 5.24 0.94
C ASN A 188 -23.55 3.76 0.63
N ILE A 189 -22.83 2.89 1.33
CA ILE A 189 -22.94 1.43 1.19
C ILE A 189 -24.35 0.89 1.45
N LYS A 190 -25.17 1.61 2.24
CA LYS A 190 -26.58 1.24 2.48
C LYS A 190 -27.44 1.31 1.21
N ASP A 191 -27.06 2.18 0.27
CA ASP A 191 -27.76 2.40 -0.99
C ASP A 191 -27.04 1.71 -2.17
N PHE A 192 -26.11 0.79 -1.88
CA PHE A 192 -25.22 0.18 -2.87
C PHE A 192 -25.99 -0.57 -3.97
N THR A 193 -25.63 -0.27 -5.22
CA THR A 193 -26.10 -1.00 -6.40
C THR A 193 -24.93 -1.36 -7.29
N LEU A 194 -24.77 -2.65 -7.61
CA LEU A 194 -23.62 -3.17 -8.33
C LEU A 194 -23.47 -2.57 -9.73
N GLU A 195 -24.52 -2.63 -10.56
CA GLU A 195 -24.47 -2.26 -11.98
C GLU A 195 -23.95 -0.82 -12.22
N PRO A 196 -24.53 0.22 -11.60
CA PRO A 196 -24.05 1.59 -11.75
C PRO A 196 -22.60 1.78 -11.29
N LEU A 197 -22.19 1.07 -10.23
CA LEU A 197 -20.84 1.16 -9.68
C LEU A 197 -19.80 0.37 -10.50
N SER A 198 -20.20 -0.72 -11.15
CA SER A 198 -19.32 -1.48 -12.05
C SER A 198 -18.99 -0.71 -13.33
N ASN A 199 -19.92 0.14 -13.80
CA ASN A 199 -19.77 0.93 -15.02
C ASN A 199 -19.45 2.41 -14.75
N ARG A 200 -19.07 2.75 -13.51
CA ARG A 200 -18.90 4.12 -13.08
C ARG A 200 -17.72 4.84 -13.73
N ARG A 201 -17.85 6.16 -13.81
CA ARG A 201 -16.73 7.05 -14.09
C ARG A 201 -15.94 7.30 -12.80
N ILE A 202 -14.73 6.76 -12.75
CA ILE A 202 -13.80 6.96 -11.63
C ILE A 202 -13.44 8.45 -11.50
N VAL A 203 -13.49 8.97 -10.27
CA VAL A 203 -13.09 10.33 -9.92
C VAL A 203 -11.58 10.44 -9.88
N THR A 204 -11.02 11.08 -10.91
CA THR A 204 -9.58 11.23 -11.10
C THR A 204 -9.03 12.55 -10.56
N GLY A 205 -7.75 12.58 -10.20
CA GLY A 205 -7.00 13.80 -9.92
C GLY A 205 -5.50 13.60 -10.15
N ARG A 206 -4.68 14.59 -9.77
CA ARG A 206 -3.20 14.51 -9.93
C ARG A 206 -2.56 13.27 -9.30
N HIS A 207 -3.15 12.75 -8.22
CA HIS A 207 -2.67 11.56 -7.53
C HIS A 207 -2.75 10.30 -8.40
N CYS A 208 -3.66 10.26 -9.39
CA CYS A 208 -3.79 9.13 -10.30
C CYS A 208 -2.50 8.90 -11.11
N PHE A 209 -1.73 9.96 -11.41
CA PHE A 209 -0.44 9.82 -12.07
C PHE A 209 0.57 9.03 -11.22
N GLY A 210 0.48 9.09 -9.89
CA GLY A 210 1.29 8.25 -9.02
C GLY A 210 0.97 6.76 -9.15
N CYS A 211 -0.31 6.41 -9.38
CA CYS A 211 -0.74 5.02 -9.56
C CYS A 211 -0.40 4.47 -10.95
N THR A 212 -0.22 5.34 -11.95
CA THR A 212 0.02 4.96 -13.34
C THR A 212 1.45 5.16 -13.82
N ALA A 213 2.31 5.81 -13.01
CA ALA A 213 3.68 6.09 -13.41
C ALA A 213 4.60 4.86 -13.25
N GLY A 214 5.52 4.67 -14.20
CA GLY A 214 6.47 3.55 -14.22
C GLY A 214 5.77 2.20 -14.28
N PHE A 215 6.03 1.34 -13.29
CA PHE A 215 5.34 0.07 -13.15
C PHE A 215 3.92 0.17 -12.57
N GLY A 216 3.47 1.38 -12.22
CA GLY A 216 2.21 1.60 -11.53
C GLY A 216 2.23 1.11 -10.08
N SER A 217 1.16 1.35 -9.35
CA SER A 217 1.04 0.91 -7.95
C SER A 217 -0.40 0.65 -7.57
N SER A 218 -0.64 -0.52 -6.98
CA SER A 218 -1.90 -0.87 -6.31
C SER A 218 -1.61 -1.57 -4.98
N CYS A 219 -2.66 -1.97 -4.25
CA CYS A 219 -2.49 -2.78 -3.02
C CYS A 219 -1.94 -4.19 -3.28
N GLY A 220 -1.74 -4.58 -4.55
CA GLY A 220 -1.01 -5.78 -4.97
C GLY A 220 0.41 -5.50 -5.50
N GLY A 221 0.93 -4.28 -5.36
CA GLY A 221 2.26 -3.88 -5.86
C GLY A 221 2.25 -3.33 -7.28
N ALA A 222 3.36 -3.55 -8.00
CA ALA A 222 3.54 -3.18 -9.39
C ALA A 222 2.47 -3.79 -10.31
N LEU A 223 1.97 -3.00 -11.26
CA LEU A 223 0.88 -3.35 -12.19
C LEU A 223 1.38 -3.74 -13.59
N ALA A 224 2.58 -3.33 -13.94
CA ALA A 224 3.29 -3.75 -15.14
C ALA A 224 4.57 -4.48 -14.75
N SER A 225 4.97 -5.45 -15.56
CA SER A 225 6.30 -6.07 -15.53
C SER A 225 7.13 -5.50 -16.68
N ASP A 226 8.47 -5.56 -16.58
CA ASP A 226 9.36 -5.35 -17.72
C ASP A 226 9.08 -6.44 -18.77
N ASN A 227 8.13 -6.19 -19.67
CA ASN A 227 8.00 -6.90 -20.94
C ASN A 227 8.33 -5.92 -22.07
N LEU A 228 9.63 -5.65 -22.20
CA LEU A 228 10.33 -5.40 -23.46
C LEU A 228 11.77 -5.90 -23.34
#